data_AF-A0A933VB58-F1
#
_entry.id   AF-A0A933VB58-F1
#
_cell.length_a   1.000
_cell.length_b   1.000
_cell.length_c   1.000
_cell.angle_alpha   90.00
_cell.angle_beta   90.00
_cell.angle_gamma   90.00
#
_symmetry.space_group_name_H-M   'P 1'
#
loop_
_entity.id
_entity.type
_entity.pdbx_description
1 polymer ?
#
loop_
_entity_poly.entity_id
_entity_poly.type
_entity_poly.pdbx_seq_one_letter_code
_entity_poly.pdbx_strand_id
1 'polypeptide(L)'
;MNSYGLLFGGQNDITYDSFLISDIGSYRVVKQVEGQRSDLATWTQTLLVNQTGWNWLGLRVENTHITFCLNGQVLTIITDPALKPGRVGLIAGAFDEPVQIHFDNLSVWKFDE
;
A
#
# COMPACT_ATOMS: atom_id res chain seq x y z
N MET A 1 10.50 -6.47 12.71
CA MET A 1 9.29 -5.83 12.12
C MET A 1 8.97 -6.53 10.82
N ASN A 2 7.70 -6.78 10.51
CA ASN A 2 7.29 -7.30 9.20
C ASN A 2 6.33 -6.31 8.54
N SER A 3 6.32 -6.29 7.22
CA SER A 3 5.42 -5.44 6.45
C SER A 3 4.68 -6.21 5.37
N TYR A 4 3.48 -5.74 5.04
CA TYR A 4 2.68 -6.31 3.97
C TYR A 4 1.69 -5.29 3.43
N GLY A 5 1.24 -5.49 2.19
CA GLY A 5 0.18 -4.69 1.61
C GLY A 5 0.10 -4.77 0.09
N LEU A 6 -0.15 -3.62 -0.52
CA LEU A 6 -0.57 -3.50 -1.92
C LEU A 6 0.51 -2.81 -2.76
N LEU A 7 0.73 -3.32 -3.97
CA LEU A 7 1.40 -2.61 -5.05
C LEU A 7 0.37 -1.97 -5.96
N PHE A 8 0.64 -0.76 -6.44
CA PHE A 8 -0.24 -0.05 -7.37
C PHE A 8 0.58 0.78 -8.36
N GLY A 9 -0.06 1.18 -9.47
CA GLY A 9 0.59 1.98 -10.52
C GLY A 9 1.77 1.29 -11.21
N GLY A 10 1.90 -0.04 -11.10
CA GLY A 10 3.08 -0.77 -11.56
C GLY A 10 3.24 -0.76 -13.08
N GLN A 11 4.34 -0.19 -13.57
CA GLN A 11 4.68 -0.11 -15.00
C GLN A 11 5.59 -1.26 -15.44
N ASN A 12 6.49 -1.69 -14.56
CA ASN A 12 7.38 -2.84 -14.72
C ASN A 12 7.79 -3.32 -13.31
N ASP A 13 8.73 -4.25 -13.21
CA ASP A 13 9.08 -4.90 -11.93
C ASP A 13 9.99 -4.04 -11.04
N ILE A 14 10.40 -2.86 -11.50
CA ILE A 14 11.22 -1.91 -10.74
C ILE A 14 10.57 -0.51 -10.63
N THR A 15 9.43 -0.28 -11.29
CA THR A 15 8.66 0.97 -11.24
C THR A 15 7.21 0.68 -10.84
N TYR A 16 6.89 0.93 -9.58
CA TYR A 16 5.59 0.74 -8.94
C TYR A 16 5.54 1.50 -7.62
N ASP A 17 4.35 1.78 -7.12
CA ASP A 17 4.16 2.35 -5.78
C ASP A 17 3.63 1.28 -4.84
N SER A 18 3.83 1.46 -3.54
CA SER A 18 3.40 0.49 -2.52
C SER A 18 2.77 1.16 -1.30
N PHE A 19 1.69 0.54 -0.81
CA PHE A 19 1.04 0.85 0.45
C PHE A 19 1.25 -0.32 1.40
N LEU A 20 1.95 -0.08 2.49
CA LEU A 20 2.38 -1.08 3.45
C LEU A 20 1.79 -0.78 4.82
N ILE A 21 1.40 -1.84 5.53
CA ILE A 21 1.24 -1.80 6.99
C ILE A 21 2.27 -2.73 7.64
N SER A 22 2.53 -2.51 8.92
CA SER A 22 3.41 -3.36 9.72
C SER A 22 2.66 -4.08 10.83
N ASP A 23 3.24 -5.19 11.30
CA ASP A 23 2.77 -5.96 12.46
C ASP A 23 2.82 -5.18 13.78
N ILE A 24 3.53 -4.05 13.82
CA ILE A 24 3.66 -3.17 14.99
C ILE A 24 2.82 -1.89 14.92
N GLY A 25 1.79 -1.86 14.07
CA GLY A 25 0.81 -0.76 14.07
C GLY A 25 1.27 0.52 13.37
N SER A 26 2.01 0.38 12.27
CA SER A 26 2.37 1.52 11.42
C SER A 26 1.98 1.29 9.97
N TYR A 27 1.92 2.37 9.20
CA TYR A 27 1.78 2.32 7.76
C TYR A 27 2.85 3.15 7.06
N ARG A 28 3.10 2.86 5.78
CA ARG A 28 4.03 3.58 4.90
C ARG A 28 3.52 3.57 3.47
N VAL A 29 3.77 4.65 2.74
CA VAL A 29 3.50 4.73 1.30
C VAL A 29 4.80 5.09 0.59
N VAL A 30 5.24 4.23 -0.34
CA VAL A 30 6.52 4.34 -1.04
C VAL A 30 6.25 4.48 -2.52
N LYS A 31 6.94 5.45 -3.14
CA LYS A 31 7.06 5.58 -4.59
C LYS A 31 8.34 4.91 -5.05
N GLN A 32 8.26 4.05 -6.06
CA GLN A 32 9.45 3.43 -6.67
C GLN A 32 9.51 3.74 -8.16
N VAL A 33 10.59 4.40 -8.57
CA VAL A 33 10.86 4.76 -9.97
C VAL A 33 12.23 4.22 -10.35
N GLU A 34 12.27 3.29 -11.29
CA GLU A 34 13.52 2.68 -11.77
C GLU A 34 14.37 2.10 -10.62
N GLY A 35 13.71 1.45 -9.67
CA GLY A 35 14.33 0.85 -8.48
C GLY A 35 14.68 1.85 -7.36
N GLN A 36 14.61 3.16 -7.61
CA GLN A 36 14.83 4.18 -6.59
C GLN A 36 13.56 4.41 -5.77
N ARG A 37 13.68 4.38 -4.44
CA ARG A 37 12.56 4.51 -3.51
C ARG A 37 12.52 5.88 -2.85
N SER A 38 11.34 6.47 -2.76
CA SER A 38 11.07 7.66 -1.94
C SER A 38 9.78 7.49 -1.15
N ASP A 39 9.70 8.13 0.01
CA ASP A 39 8.51 8.06 0.86
C ASP A 39 7.51 9.16 0.47
N LEU A 40 6.31 8.74 0.10
CA LEU A 40 5.14 9.62 0.05
C LEU A 40 4.51 9.77 1.44
N ALA A 41 4.64 8.73 2.26
CA ALA A 41 4.43 8.77 3.70
C ALA A 41 5.44 7.83 4.37
N THR A 42 6.18 8.35 5.35
CA THR A 42 7.10 7.55 6.17
C THR A 42 6.31 6.65 7.12
N TRP A 43 7.01 5.71 7.80
CA TRP A 43 6.40 4.87 8.83
C TRP A 43 5.71 5.71 9.89
N THR A 44 4.38 5.72 9.85
CA THR A 44 3.52 6.53 10.71
C THR A 44 2.67 5.61 11.57
N GLN A 45 2.68 5.83 12.88
CA GLN A 45 1.90 5.06 13.84
C GLN A 45 0.40 5.28 13.65
N THR A 46 -0.39 4.21 13.79
CA THR A 46 -1.84 4.28 13.70
C THR A 46 -2.49 3.18 14.55
N LEU A 47 -3.63 3.51 15.15
CA LEU A 47 -4.44 2.55 15.89
C LEU A 47 -5.33 1.68 14.98
N LEU A 48 -5.35 1.99 13.68
CA LEU A 48 -6.23 1.30 12.73
C LEU A 48 -5.73 -0.08 12.31
N VAL A 49 -4.45 -0.39 12.53
CA VAL A 49 -3.91 -1.73 12.25
C VAL A 49 -4.39 -2.71 13.31
N ASN A 50 -5.05 -3.76 12.88
CA ASN A 50 -5.27 -4.94 13.70
C ASN A 50 -3.98 -5.77 13.75
N GLN A 51 -3.23 -5.66 14.84
CA GLN A 51 -1.92 -6.31 15.00
C GLN A 51 -2.01 -7.84 15.21
N THR A 52 -3.19 -8.37 15.51
CA THR A 52 -3.38 -9.79 15.87
C THR A 52 -4.33 -10.54 14.94
N GLY A 53 -4.76 -9.91 13.84
CA GLY A 53 -5.73 -10.49 12.93
C GLY A 53 -5.72 -9.87 11.54
N TRP A 54 -6.80 -10.10 10.80
CA TRP A 54 -6.96 -9.62 9.44
C TRP A 54 -7.06 -8.09 9.37
N ASN A 55 -6.47 -7.54 8.31
CA ASN A 55 -6.59 -6.14 7.93
C ASN A 55 -7.14 -6.03 6.52
N TRP A 56 -8.08 -5.11 6.32
CA TRP A 56 -8.63 -4.77 5.01
C TRP A 56 -7.95 -3.51 4.52
N LEU A 57 -7.07 -3.66 3.52
CA LEU A 57 -6.38 -2.54 2.88
C LEU A 57 -7.14 -2.17 1.61
N GLY A 58 -7.24 -0.88 1.35
CA GLY A 58 -7.77 -0.37 0.11
C GLY A 58 -7.10 0.93 -0.29
N LEU A 59 -7.13 1.22 -1.59
CA LEU A 59 -6.82 2.55 -2.08
C LEU A 59 -7.77 2.91 -3.22
N ARG A 60 -8.14 4.19 -3.29
CA ARG A 60 -8.95 4.75 -4.38
C ARG A 60 -8.13 5.86 -5.03
N VAL A 61 -7.98 5.77 -6.36
CA VAL A 61 -7.33 6.81 -7.16
C VAL A 61 -8.41 7.59 -7.90
N GLU A 62 -8.44 8.91 -7.69
CA GLU A 62 -9.33 9.84 -8.40
C GLU A 62 -8.50 11.04 -8.85
N ASN A 63 -8.34 11.20 -10.16
CA ASN A 63 -7.41 12.18 -10.74
C ASN A 63 -5.99 12.01 -10.15
N THR A 64 -5.52 13.01 -9.42
CA THR A 64 -4.20 13.02 -8.77
C THR A 64 -4.27 12.67 -7.29
N HIS A 65 -5.46 12.41 -6.74
CA HIS A 65 -5.66 12.09 -5.33
C HIS A 65 -5.74 10.58 -5.13
N ILE A 66 -4.99 10.10 -4.15
CA ILE A 66 -4.96 8.70 -3.73
C ILE A 66 -5.43 8.65 -2.29
N THR A 67 -6.62 8.10 -2.07
CA THR A 67 -7.17 7.88 -0.73
C THR A 67 -6.80 6.47 -0.28
N PHE A 68 -6.01 6.35 0.78
CA PHE A 68 -5.65 5.07 1.38
C PHE A 68 -6.59 4.77 2.54
N CYS A 69 -7.11 3.55 2.57
CA CYS A 69 -8.04 3.08 3.58
C CYS A 69 -7.49 1.86 4.29
N LEU A 70 -7.78 1.77 5.59
CA LEU A 70 -7.45 0.62 6.42
C LEU A 70 -8.66 0.29 7.32
N ASN A 71 -9.10 -0.97 7.29
CA ASN A 71 -10.21 -1.49 8.09
C ASN A 71 -11.49 -0.63 7.97
N GLY A 72 -11.80 -0.23 6.74
CA GLY A 72 -12.99 0.56 6.41
C GLY A 72 -12.89 2.06 6.73
N GLN A 73 -11.74 2.54 7.23
CA GLN A 73 -11.53 3.94 7.56
C GLN A 73 -10.50 4.58 6.65
N VAL A 74 -10.67 5.87 6.35
CA VAL A 74 -9.66 6.67 5.63
C VAL A 74 -8.46 6.84 6.55
N LEU A 75 -7.30 6.38 6.08
CA LEU A 75 -6.03 6.45 6.81
C LEU A 75 -5.28 7.73 6.43
N THR A 76 -5.12 8.00 5.14
CA THR A 76 -4.48 9.22 4.63
C THR A 76 -4.89 9.48 3.17
N ILE A 77 -4.72 10.72 2.72
CA ILE A 77 -4.89 11.13 1.33
C ILE A 77 -3.57 11.74 0.86
N ILE A 78 -3.04 11.24 -0.24
CA ILE A 78 -1.83 11.76 -0.88
C ILE A 78 -2.17 12.26 -2.28
N THR A 79 -1.57 13.38 -2.66
CA THR A 79 -1.66 13.90 -4.03
C THR A 79 -0.38 13.54 -4.79
N ASP A 80 -0.51 12.80 -5.89
CA ASP A 80 0.59 12.46 -6.79
C ASP A 80 0.16 12.63 -8.25
N PRO A 81 0.47 13.76 -8.89
CA PRO A 81 0.13 14.00 -10.29
C PRO A 81 0.95 13.14 -11.27
N ALA A 82 2.02 12.50 -10.81
CA ALA A 82 2.86 11.63 -11.63
C ALA A 82 2.47 10.15 -11.54
N LEU A 83 1.50 9.79 -10.69
CA LEU A 83 0.97 8.43 -10.64
C LEU A 83 0.36 8.08 -12.01
N LYS A 84 0.72 6.92 -12.53
CA LYS A 84 0.14 6.36 -13.76
C LYS A 84 -0.69 5.13 -13.42
N PRO A 85 -1.86 4.93 -14.05
CA PRO A 85 -2.56 3.65 -13.98
C PRO A 85 -1.63 2.51 -14.40
N GLY A 86 -1.75 1.35 -13.75
CA GLY A 86 -0.85 0.23 -14.00
C GLY A 86 -1.26 -1.02 -13.24
N ARG A 87 -0.33 -1.99 -13.18
CA ARG A 87 -0.53 -3.26 -12.49
C ARG A 87 -0.78 -3.04 -11.00
N VAL A 88 -1.64 -3.89 -10.45
CA VAL A 88 -1.87 -4.03 -9.01
C VAL A 88 -1.24 -5.34 -8.57
N GLY A 89 -0.71 -5.37 -7.34
CA GLY A 89 -0.07 -6.56 -6.80
C GLY A 89 -0.11 -6.61 -5.28
N LEU A 90 0.46 -7.67 -4.74
CA LEU A 90 0.60 -7.91 -3.30
C LEU A 90 2.09 -7.94 -2.95
N ILE A 91 2.43 -7.42 -1.78
CA ILE A 91 3.83 -7.37 -1.31
C ILE A 91 3.90 -7.75 0.16
N ALA A 92 4.94 -8.52 0.51
CA ALA A 92 5.33 -8.81 1.88
C ALA A 92 6.84 -8.58 2.04
N GLY A 93 7.25 -8.10 3.20
CA GLY A 93 8.64 -7.87 3.56
C GLY A 93 8.91 -8.35 4.98
N ALA A 94 9.96 -9.16 5.12
CA ALA A 94 10.55 -9.52 6.40
C ALA A 94 11.86 -8.73 6.58
N PHE A 95 12.12 -8.26 7.80
CA PHE A 95 13.36 -7.56 8.13
C PHE A 95 14.32 -8.40 8.96
N ASP A 96 13.78 -9.28 9.82
CA ASP A 96 14.57 -10.06 10.77
C ASP A 96 14.46 -11.56 10.44
N GLU A 97 13.26 -12.12 10.61
CA GLU A 97 12.97 -13.54 10.42
C GLU A 97 12.00 -13.76 9.26
N PRO A 98 12.02 -14.93 8.59
CA PRO A 98 11.05 -15.26 7.56
C PRO A 98 9.61 -15.07 8.05
N VAL A 99 8.78 -14.43 7.22
CA VAL A 99 7.36 -14.19 7.54
C VAL A 99 6.47 -14.95 6.57
N GLN A 100 5.35 -15.44 7.09
CA GLN A 100 4.25 -15.94 6.29
C GLN A 100 3.09 -14.94 6.37
N ILE A 101 2.71 -14.36 5.23
CA ILE A 101 1.57 -13.45 5.10
C ILE A 101 0.55 -14.09 4.17
N HIS A 102 -0.71 -14.05 4.57
CA HIS A 102 -1.84 -14.58 3.81
C HIS A 102 -2.62 -13.41 3.24
N PHE A 103 -3.06 -13.53 1.99
CA PHE A 103 -3.89 -12.55 1.31
C PHE A 103 -5.15 -13.23 0.81
N ASP A 104 -6.28 -12.56 0.92
CA ASP A 104 -7.57 -13.05 0.44
C ASP A 104 -8.45 -11.88 -0.01
N ASN A 105 -9.48 -12.17 -0.81
CA ASN A 105 -10.50 -11.23 -1.29
C ASN A 105 -9.94 -10.02 -2.06
N LEU A 106 -8.85 -10.19 -2.82
CA LEU A 106 -8.33 -9.14 -3.69
C LEU A 106 -9.37 -8.80 -4.77
N SER A 107 -9.76 -7.54 -4.81
CA SER A 107 -10.65 -7.02 -5.83
C SER A 107 -10.09 -5.73 -6.42
N VAL A 108 -10.25 -5.57 -7.73
CA VAL A 108 -9.79 -4.40 -8.48
C VAL A 108 -10.91 -3.96 -9.39
N TRP A 109 -11.25 -2.68 -9.30
CA TRP A 109 -12.32 -2.07 -10.07
C TRP A 109 -11.80 -0.84 -10.78
N LYS A 110 -12.33 -0.59 -11.96
CA LYS A 110 -12.25 0.70 -12.61
C LYS A 110 -13.62 1.35 -12.49
N PHE A 111 -13.67 2.60 -12.05
CA PHE A 111 -14.87 3.40 -12.15
C PHE A 111 -14.86 4.01 -13.57
N ASP A 112 -15.91 3.73 -14.35
CA ASP A 112 -16.16 4.48 -15.56
C ASP A 112 -16.73 5.85 -15.16
N GLU A 113 -16.28 6.90 -15.83
CA GLU A 113 -16.90 8.24 -15.75
C GLU A 113 -18.21 8.27 -16.54
#